data_AF-A0A815VKU5-F1
#
_entry.id   AF-A0A815VKU5-F1
#
_cell.length_a   1.000
_cell.length_b   1.000
_cell.length_c   1.000
_cell.angle_alpha   90.00
_cell.angle_beta   90.00
_cell.angle_gamma   90.00
#
_symmetry.space_group_name_H-M   'P 1'
#
loop_
_entity.id
_entity.type
_entity.pdbx_description
1 polymer ?
#
loop_
_entity_poly.entity_id
_entity_poly.type
_entity_poly.pdbx_seq_one_letter_code
_entity_poly.pdbx_strand_id
1 'polypeptide(L)'
;MGIIVHNTIDEKQDEDDREGDLQEMSKLFPQQQHYFYPYSQQMFYEPRVLHEKLEELSQKHRKKENRMVQDRVAILPTSSTEDLTPYKKNGSADFSSILSPSDDIFINGIWSNHFYQYGAWHGPFKCSMNFNANNNTFHGDGEDVVGLFILSGLYSKETKQMQIIQSYKYGTGNPQLNFGHQCVSQMTWNPARRVFEGIMFVSNGWTMIPGGLFEISFVKSH
;
A
#
# COMPACT_ATOMS: atom_id res chain seq x y z
N MET A 1 -28.56 42.00 -37.82
CA MET A 1 -27.37 41.39 -38.47
C MET A 1 -26.61 40.65 -37.38
N GLY A 2 -26.61 39.32 -37.40
CA GLY A 2 -25.91 38.50 -36.40
C GLY A 2 -24.52 38.13 -36.91
N ILE A 3 -23.49 38.38 -36.09
CA ILE A 3 -22.11 37.99 -36.38
C ILE A 3 -21.91 36.59 -35.79
N ILE A 4 -21.61 35.62 -36.66
CA ILE A 4 -21.18 34.29 -36.25
C ILE A 4 -19.66 34.32 -36.15
N VAL A 5 -19.12 34.12 -34.95
CA VAL A 5 -17.69 34.00 -34.70
C VAL A 5 -17.34 32.51 -34.66
N HIS A 6 -16.59 32.04 -35.65
CA HIS A 6 -16.01 30.71 -35.63
C HIS A 6 -14.70 30.76 -34.84
N ASN A 7 -14.70 30.20 -33.63
CA ASN A 7 -13.46 29.89 -32.91
C ASN A 7 -12.91 28.57 -33.45
N THR A 8 -11.91 28.65 -34.32
CA THR A 8 -11.02 27.53 -34.61
C THR A 8 -9.93 27.52 -33.56
N ILE A 9 -10.04 26.61 -32.59
CA ILE A 9 -8.97 26.29 -31.64
C ILE A 9 -7.91 25.52 -32.44
N ASP A 10 -6.71 26.07 -32.51
CA ASP A 10 -5.58 25.50 -33.23
C ASP A 10 -4.89 24.48 -32.30
N GLU A 11 -5.22 23.19 -32.47
CA GLU A 11 -4.73 22.07 -31.62
C GLU A 11 -3.20 21.99 -31.52
N LYS A 12 -2.46 22.63 -32.43
CA LYS A 12 -0.99 22.62 -32.40
C LYS A 12 -0.40 23.53 -31.32
N GLN A 13 -1.12 24.54 -30.87
CA GLN A 13 -0.59 25.51 -29.92
C GLN A 13 -0.52 24.94 -28.49
N ASP A 14 -1.36 23.95 -28.17
CA ASP A 14 -1.38 23.28 -26.87
C ASP A 14 -0.24 22.24 -26.69
N GLU A 15 0.38 21.75 -27.76
CA GLU A 15 1.50 20.80 -27.66
C GLU A 15 2.82 21.51 -27.29
N ASP A 16 3.09 22.67 -27.88
CA ASP A 16 4.30 23.45 -27.62
C ASP A 16 4.34 24.01 -26.18
N ASP A 17 3.19 24.44 -25.64
CA ASP A 17 3.09 24.93 -24.26
C ASP A 17 3.32 23.81 -23.23
N ARG A 18 2.91 22.57 -23.55
CA ARG A 18 3.16 21.39 -22.68
C ARG A 18 4.63 21.01 -22.58
N GLU A 19 5.38 21.14 -23.67
CA GLU A 19 6.79 20.75 -23.69
C GLU A 19 7.66 21.77 -22.93
N GLY A 20 7.27 23.05 -22.96
CA GLY A 20 7.86 24.11 -22.15
C GLY A 20 7.74 23.85 -20.64
N ASP A 21 6.53 23.53 -20.18
CA ASP A 21 6.24 23.26 -18.76
C ASP A 21 7.01 22.02 -18.23
N LEU A 22 7.15 20.98 -19.07
CA LEU A 22 7.90 19.77 -18.71
C LEU A 22 9.40 20.04 -18.60
N GLN A 23 9.97 20.88 -19.46
CA GLN A 23 11.37 21.29 -19.35
C GLN A 23 11.63 22.14 -18.11
N GLU A 24 10.71 23.02 -17.74
CA GLU A 24 10.85 23.85 -16.54
C GLU A 24 10.74 23.01 -15.25
N MET A 25 9.82 22.05 -15.21
CA MET A 25 9.71 21.05 -14.15
C MET A 25 11.01 20.24 -13.99
N SER A 26 11.66 19.84 -15.09
CA SER A 26 12.92 19.08 -15.04
C SER A 26 14.08 19.86 -14.41
N LYS A 27 14.04 21.20 -14.44
CA LYS A 27 15.06 22.07 -13.81
C LYS A 27 14.84 22.23 -12.30
N LEU A 28 13.61 22.01 -11.82
CA LEU A 28 13.28 22.07 -10.38
C LEU A 28 13.71 20.81 -9.62
N PHE A 29 14.01 19.72 -10.32
CA PHE A 29 14.60 18.50 -9.74
C PHE A 29 16.12 18.53 -9.98
N PRO A 30 16.95 18.97 -9.02
CA PRO A 30 18.40 18.91 -9.17
C PRO A 30 18.80 17.47 -9.48
N GLN A 31 19.66 17.29 -10.50
CA GLN A 31 20.17 15.99 -10.93
C GLN A 31 20.56 15.17 -9.71
N GLN A 32 19.72 14.20 -9.37
CA GLN A 32 19.96 13.32 -8.24
C GLN A 32 21.25 12.58 -8.56
N GLN A 33 22.29 12.88 -7.79
CA GLN A 33 23.53 12.11 -7.84
C GLN A 33 23.16 10.64 -7.66
N HIS A 34 23.56 9.81 -8.63
CA HIS A 34 23.35 8.38 -8.62
C HIS A 34 24.00 7.77 -7.37
N TYR A 35 23.25 7.67 -6.28
CA TYR A 35 23.63 6.82 -5.16
C TYR A 35 23.48 5.38 -5.63
N PHE A 36 24.61 4.76 -5.92
CA PHE A 36 24.74 3.35 -6.27
C PHE A 36 24.41 2.52 -5.03
N TYR A 37 23.17 2.08 -4.90
CA TYR A 37 22.77 1.12 -3.87
C TYR A 37 23.02 -0.31 -4.39
N PRO A 38 23.87 -1.12 -3.74
CA PRO A 38 24.17 -2.48 -4.21
C PRO A 38 23.05 -3.51 -3.95
N TYR A 39 21.87 -3.10 -3.51
CA TYR A 39 20.72 -3.98 -3.30
C TYR A 39 19.71 -3.85 -4.44
N SER A 40 19.82 -4.70 -5.47
CA SER A 40 18.68 -5.33 -6.17
C SER A 40 19.09 -5.90 -7.54
N GLN A 41 19.16 -7.23 -7.62
CA GLN A 41 18.94 -7.94 -8.90
C GLN A 41 17.76 -8.91 -8.82
N GLN A 42 16.90 -8.82 -7.80
CA GLN A 42 15.72 -9.66 -7.73
C GLN A 42 14.44 -8.84 -7.81
N MET A 43 13.80 -8.97 -8.97
CA MET A 43 12.35 -8.85 -9.21
C MET A 43 11.79 -7.42 -9.27
N PHE A 44 12.14 -6.70 -10.35
CA PHE A 44 11.26 -5.65 -10.86
C PHE A 44 10.05 -6.31 -11.53
N TYR A 45 8.93 -6.40 -10.82
CA TYR A 45 7.64 -6.56 -11.51
C TYR A 45 7.23 -5.21 -12.07
N GLU A 46 6.90 -5.16 -13.36
CA GLU A 46 6.31 -3.95 -13.95
C GLU A 46 5.05 -3.54 -13.16
N PRO A 47 4.95 -2.27 -12.71
CA PRO A 47 3.85 -1.79 -11.88
C PRO A 47 2.46 -1.98 -12.52
N ARG A 48 2.35 -1.89 -13.85
CA ARG A 48 1.10 -2.16 -14.58
C ARG A 48 0.66 -3.60 -14.42
N VAL A 49 1.59 -4.54 -14.63
CA VAL A 49 1.37 -5.98 -14.42
C VAL A 49 1.00 -6.28 -12.97
N LEU A 50 1.55 -5.51 -12.02
CA LEU A 50 1.25 -5.69 -10.60
C LEU A 50 -0.15 -5.17 -10.23
N HIS A 51 -0.56 -4.01 -10.74
CA HIS A 51 -1.89 -3.46 -10.54
C HIS A 51 -2.98 -4.36 -11.15
N GLU A 52 -2.79 -4.82 -12.39
CA GLU A 52 -3.68 -5.76 -13.05
C GLU A 52 -3.77 -7.08 -12.28
N LYS A 53 -2.65 -7.63 -11.81
CA LYS A 53 -2.65 -8.85 -10.96
C LYS A 53 -3.37 -8.62 -9.62
N LEU A 54 -3.24 -7.45 -9.01
CA LEU A 54 -3.93 -7.12 -7.76
C LEU A 54 -5.44 -7.03 -7.98
N GLU A 55 -5.88 -6.39 -9.07
CA GLU A 55 -7.29 -6.34 -9.45
C GLU A 55 -7.84 -7.73 -9.80
N GLU A 56 -7.10 -8.54 -10.55
CA GLU A 56 -7.48 -9.92 -10.87
C GLU A 56 -7.64 -10.78 -9.60
N LEU A 57 -6.71 -10.66 -8.66
CA LEU A 57 -6.79 -11.37 -7.37
C LEU A 57 -8.00 -10.91 -6.56
N SER A 58 -8.24 -9.60 -6.48
CA SER A 58 -9.42 -9.03 -5.83
C SER A 58 -10.73 -9.54 -6.44
N GLN A 59 -10.82 -9.58 -7.78
CA GLN A 59 -12.01 -10.10 -8.49
C GLN A 59 -12.19 -11.61 -8.29
N LYS A 60 -11.10 -12.40 -8.31
CA LYS A 60 -11.16 -13.86 -8.04
C LYS A 60 -11.66 -14.14 -6.62
N HIS A 61 -11.24 -13.34 -5.64
CA HIS A 61 -11.71 -13.48 -4.26
C HIS A 61 -13.20 -13.17 -4.12
N ARG A 62 -13.68 -12.07 -4.72
CA ARG A 62 -15.13 -11.75 -4.75
C ARG A 62 -15.97 -12.89 -5.35
N LYS A 63 -15.49 -13.52 -6.44
CA LYS A 63 -16.17 -14.67 -7.05
C LYS A 63 -16.19 -15.91 -6.16
N LYS A 64 -15.09 -16.18 -5.43
CA LYS A 64 -15.01 -17.32 -4.49
C LYS A 64 -15.94 -17.14 -3.30
N GLU A 65 -16.00 -15.93 -2.74
CA GLU A 65 -16.88 -15.58 -1.62
C GLU A 65 -18.36 -15.73 -2.00
N ASN A 66 -18.75 -15.24 -3.19
CA ASN A 66 -20.12 -15.43 -3.69
C ASN A 66 -20.50 -16.91 -3.88
N ARG A 67 -19.56 -17.78 -4.26
CA ARG A 67 -19.81 -19.24 -4.32
C ARG A 67 -20.01 -19.85 -2.94
N MET A 68 -19.18 -19.48 -1.96
CA MET A 68 -19.32 -20.00 -0.59
C MET A 68 -20.64 -19.56 0.07
N VAL A 69 -21.14 -18.37 -0.26
CA VAL A 69 -22.46 -17.91 0.20
C VAL A 69 -23.58 -18.72 -0.46
N GLN A 70 -23.49 -19.03 -1.75
CA GLN A 70 -24.48 -19.87 -2.43
C GLN A 70 -24.52 -21.31 -1.89
N ASP A 71 -23.36 -21.92 -1.63
CA ASP A 71 -23.30 -23.29 -1.10
C ASP A 71 -23.83 -23.38 0.34
N ARG A 72 -23.69 -22.31 1.14
CA ARG A 72 -24.27 -22.23 2.50
C ARG A 72 -25.79 -22.08 2.52
N VAL A 73 -26.39 -21.49 1.49
CA VAL A 73 -27.85 -21.37 1.38
C VAL A 73 -28.48 -22.72 0.97
N ALA A 74 -27.72 -23.62 0.35
CA ALA A 74 -28.21 -24.92 -0.13
C ALA A 74 -28.23 -26.04 0.92
N ILE A 75 -27.64 -25.84 2.11
CA ILE A 75 -27.55 -26.89 3.15
C ILE A 75 -28.18 -26.37 4.44
N LEU A 76 -29.51 -26.38 4.50
CA LEU A 76 -30.27 -26.38 5.74
C LEU A 76 -30.75 -27.81 6.01
N PRO A 77 -30.12 -28.57 6.93
CA PRO A 77 -30.69 -29.80 7.43
C PRO A 77 -31.69 -29.50 8.54
N THR A 78 -32.93 -29.93 8.36
CA THR A 78 -33.92 -30.07 9.43
C THR A 78 -33.62 -31.32 10.27
N SER A 79 -33.61 -31.12 11.59
CA SER A 79 -33.78 -32.10 12.68
C SER A 79 -32.78 -33.26 12.79
N SER A 80 -32.16 -33.42 13.96
CA SER A 80 -32.69 -34.27 15.05
C SER A 80 -31.67 -34.44 16.19
N THR A 81 -32.26 -34.54 17.37
CA THR A 81 -31.71 -34.90 18.68
C THR A 81 -30.83 -36.15 18.64
N GLU A 82 -29.67 -36.12 19.28
CA GLU A 82 -29.21 -37.28 20.07
C GLU A 82 -28.09 -36.91 21.06
N ASP A 83 -28.19 -37.60 22.19
CA ASP A 83 -27.62 -37.38 23.50
C ASP A 83 -26.46 -38.35 23.68
N LEU A 84 -25.23 -37.90 23.95
CA LEU A 84 -24.11 -38.79 24.31
C LEU A 84 -23.20 -38.19 25.39
N THR A 85 -23.06 -39.02 26.42
CA THR A 85 -22.41 -38.90 27.74
C THR A 85 -20.90 -38.60 27.75
N PRO A 86 -20.34 -38.16 28.90
CA PRO A 86 -18.99 -37.64 28.99
C PRO A 86 -17.91 -38.73 29.16
N TYR A 87 -16.98 -38.81 28.21
CA TYR A 87 -15.74 -39.60 28.36
C TYR A 87 -14.66 -38.77 29.07
N LYS A 88 -14.35 -39.13 30.32
CA LYS A 88 -13.14 -38.70 31.03
C LYS A 88 -11.92 -39.35 30.37
N LYS A 89 -11.03 -38.54 29.78
CA LYS A 89 -9.70 -38.98 29.34
C LYS A 89 -8.63 -38.23 30.11
N ASN A 90 -7.75 -39.00 30.74
CA ASN A 90 -6.71 -38.59 31.66
C ASN A 90 -5.61 -37.76 30.97
N GLY A 91 -4.94 -36.95 31.79
CA GLY A 91 -3.93 -35.96 31.43
C GLY A 91 -2.90 -36.43 30.40
N SER A 92 -2.92 -35.76 29.27
CA SER A 92 -1.75 -35.52 28.44
C SER A 92 -1.26 -34.13 28.82
N ALA A 93 -0.02 -34.02 29.31
CA ALA A 93 0.62 -32.74 29.56
C ALA A 93 0.61 -31.94 28.26
N ASP A 94 -0.24 -30.91 28.23
CA ASP A 94 -0.51 -30.09 27.07
C ASP A 94 0.64 -29.09 26.88
N PHE A 95 1.71 -29.57 26.24
CA PHE A 95 2.84 -28.75 25.79
C PHE A 95 2.46 -27.83 24.61
N SER A 96 1.20 -27.80 24.16
CA SER A 96 0.76 -26.88 23.10
C SER A 96 0.55 -25.44 23.56
N SER A 97 0.67 -25.15 24.85
CA SER A 97 0.44 -23.81 25.43
C SER A 97 1.69 -22.91 25.57
N ILE A 98 2.86 -23.32 25.05
CA ILE A 98 4.09 -22.48 24.99
C ILE A 98 4.38 -22.03 23.54
N LEU A 99 3.37 -21.95 22.69
CA LEU A 99 3.41 -20.98 21.59
C LEU A 99 2.95 -19.65 22.20
N SER A 100 3.94 -18.89 22.69
CA SER A 100 3.77 -17.49 23.08
C SER A 100 2.92 -16.75 22.04
N PRO A 101 2.05 -15.80 22.46
CA PRO A 101 1.20 -15.04 21.56
C PRO A 101 2.05 -14.53 20.41
N SER A 102 1.66 -14.90 19.19
CA SER A 102 2.35 -14.61 17.94
C SER A 102 3.11 -13.29 17.98
N ASP A 103 4.41 -13.32 17.70
CA ASP A 103 5.21 -12.17 17.26
C ASP A 103 4.71 -11.66 15.89
N ASP A 104 3.40 -11.46 15.76
CA ASP A 104 2.80 -10.90 14.57
C ASP A 104 3.09 -9.40 14.61
N ILE A 105 4.13 -9.03 13.88
CA ILE A 105 4.58 -7.64 13.69
C ILE A 105 3.45 -6.79 13.07
N PHE A 106 2.49 -7.44 12.41
CA PHE A 106 1.44 -6.80 11.62
C PHE A 106 0.15 -6.72 12.42
N ILE A 107 0.07 -5.69 13.26
CA ILE A 107 -1.09 -5.41 14.10
C ILE A 107 -1.86 -4.20 13.60
N ASN A 108 -3.19 -4.31 13.71
CA ASN A 108 -4.09 -3.20 13.42
C ASN A 108 -3.81 -2.05 14.37
N GLY A 109 -3.83 -0.82 13.85
CA GLY A 109 -3.73 0.36 14.69
C GLY A 109 -3.07 1.53 14.00
N ILE A 110 -2.46 2.39 14.82
CA ILE A 110 -1.77 3.58 14.36
C ILE A 110 -0.30 3.27 14.16
N TRP A 111 0.21 3.69 13.01
CA TRP A 111 1.58 3.58 12.59
C TRP A 111 2.16 4.98 12.40
N SER A 112 3.47 5.08 12.57
CA SER A 112 4.25 6.30 12.38
C SER A 112 5.17 6.09 11.19
N ASN A 113 5.04 6.92 10.16
CA ASN A 113 5.88 6.88 8.97
C ASN A 113 6.83 8.09 8.89
N HIS A 114 8.01 7.84 8.32
CA HIS A 114 9.03 8.82 7.96
C HIS A 114 9.51 8.54 6.56
N PHE A 115 9.91 9.57 5.84
CA PHE A 115 10.55 9.39 4.54
C PHE A 115 11.67 10.41 4.32
N TYR A 116 12.70 9.99 3.60
CA TYR A 116 13.83 10.83 3.25
C TYR A 116 13.71 11.26 1.79
N GLN A 117 13.47 12.54 1.55
CA GLN A 117 13.31 13.10 0.21
C GLN A 117 13.94 14.48 0.13
N TYR A 118 14.60 14.78 -0.99
CA TYR A 118 15.29 16.05 -1.25
C TYR A 118 16.31 16.44 -0.16
N GLY A 119 17.05 15.46 0.35
CA GLY A 119 18.11 15.69 1.32
C GLY A 119 17.65 15.83 2.78
N ALA A 120 16.35 15.70 3.06
CA ALA A 120 15.79 15.86 4.40
C ALA A 120 14.85 14.70 4.78
N TRP A 121 14.80 14.40 6.08
CA TRP A 121 13.78 13.52 6.66
C TRP A 121 12.49 14.29 6.94
N HIS A 122 11.36 13.71 6.57
CA HIS A 122 10.02 14.22 6.81
C HIS A 122 9.28 13.28 7.76
N GLY A 123 8.48 13.84 8.68
CA GLY A 123 7.71 13.11 9.70
C GLY A 123 8.32 13.22 11.12
N PRO A 124 7.78 12.50 12.13
CA PRO A 124 6.70 11.50 12.08
C PRO A 124 5.36 12.02 11.60
N PHE A 125 4.77 11.27 10.67
CA PHE A 125 3.35 11.35 10.35
C PHE A 125 2.63 10.11 10.87
N LYS A 126 1.36 10.25 11.19
CA LYS A 126 0.54 9.14 11.69
C LYS A 126 -0.35 8.64 10.56
N CYS A 127 -0.49 7.33 10.47
CA CYS A 127 -1.46 6.68 9.59
C CYS A 127 -2.14 5.51 10.29
N SER A 128 -3.36 5.20 9.89
CA SER A 128 -4.06 3.99 10.27
C SER A 128 -3.60 2.84 9.37
N MET A 129 -3.51 1.62 9.91
CA MET A 129 -3.39 0.41 9.12
C MET A 129 -4.27 -0.69 9.71
N ASN A 130 -5.09 -1.29 8.85
CA ASN A 130 -5.99 -2.40 9.15
C ASN A 130 -5.60 -3.59 8.28
N PHE A 131 -5.01 -4.59 8.91
CA PHE A 131 -4.55 -5.83 8.30
C PHE A 131 -5.67 -6.85 8.20
N ASN A 132 -5.75 -7.49 7.03
CA ASN A 132 -6.56 -8.66 6.79
C ASN A 132 -5.66 -9.89 6.76
N ALA A 133 -5.75 -10.71 7.81
CA ALA A 133 -4.93 -11.90 7.97
C ALA A 133 -5.25 -13.01 6.94
N ASN A 134 -6.44 -12.98 6.31
CA ASN A 134 -6.88 -14.07 5.42
C ASN A 134 -6.20 -14.03 4.06
N ASN A 135 -5.83 -12.84 3.58
CA ASN A 135 -5.27 -12.61 2.25
C ASN A 135 -3.94 -11.86 2.29
N ASN A 136 -3.40 -11.65 3.50
CA ASN A 136 -2.21 -10.85 3.77
C ASN A 136 -2.22 -9.46 3.11
N THR A 137 -3.38 -8.79 3.10
CA THR A 137 -3.49 -7.41 2.63
C THR A 137 -3.73 -6.46 3.79
N PHE A 138 -3.56 -5.17 3.56
CA PHE A 138 -3.99 -4.14 4.50
C PHE A 138 -4.54 -2.93 3.77
N HIS A 139 -5.33 -2.15 4.50
CA HIS A 139 -5.84 -0.85 4.07
C HIS A 139 -5.73 0.16 5.21
N GLY A 140 -5.65 1.43 4.87
CA GLY A 140 -5.56 2.49 5.86
C GLY A 140 -5.59 3.86 5.21
N ASP A 141 -5.30 4.87 6.01
CA ASP A 141 -5.32 6.26 5.61
C ASP A 141 -4.40 7.07 6.51
N GLY A 142 -3.99 8.25 6.04
CA GLY A 142 -3.16 9.15 6.82
C GLY A 142 -3.01 10.51 6.15
N GLU A 143 -2.19 11.35 6.77
CA GLU A 143 -1.88 12.69 6.31
C GLU A 143 -0.40 12.97 6.54
N ASP A 144 0.26 13.56 5.54
CA ASP A 144 1.62 14.08 5.64
C ASP A 144 1.74 15.47 5.00
N VAL A 145 2.98 15.94 4.83
CA VAL A 145 3.29 17.24 4.19
C VAL A 145 2.86 17.33 2.72
N VAL A 146 2.71 16.20 2.02
CA VAL A 146 2.19 16.16 0.65
C VAL A 146 0.67 16.30 0.70
N GLY A 147 -0.01 15.50 1.53
CA GLY A 147 -1.44 15.67 1.78
C GLY A 147 -2.11 14.43 2.36
N LEU A 148 -3.43 14.35 2.20
CA LEU A 148 -4.22 13.19 2.61
C LEU A 148 -3.98 12.03 1.65
N PHE A 149 -3.78 10.83 2.19
CA PHE A 149 -3.56 9.63 1.40
C PHE A 149 -4.35 8.43 1.91
N ILE A 150 -4.60 7.48 0.99
CA ILE A 150 -5.09 6.14 1.31
C ILE A 150 -3.94 5.16 1.16
N LEU A 151 -3.83 4.24 2.12
CA LEU A 151 -2.91 3.13 2.13
C LEU A 151 -3.59 1.86 1.64
N SER A 152 -2.89 1.13 0.80
CA SER A 152 -3.21 -0.26 0.49
C SER A 152 -1.93 -1.05 0.33
N GLY A 153 -1.97 -2.36 0.51
CA GLY A 153 -0.77 -3.14 0.23
C GLY A 153 -0.86 -4.60 0.58
N LEU A 154 0.28 -5.25 0.39
CA LEU A 154 0.51 -6.66 0.64
C LEU A 154 1.61 -6.80 1.67
N TYR A 155 1.50 -7.85 2.48
CA TYR A 155 2.56 -8.26 3.37
C TYR A 155 2.83 -9.75 3.27
N SER A 156 4.05 -10.17 3.59
CA SER A 156 4.43 -11.58 3.64
C SER A 156 4.84 -11.94 5.07
N LYS A 157 4.08 -12.80 5.73
CA LYS A 157 4.43 -13.33 7.06
C LYS A 157 5.74 -14.12 7.05
N GLU A 158 6.04 -14.74 5.92
CA GLU A 158 7.21 -15.59 5.71
C GLU A 158 8.48 -14.76 5.53
N THR A 159 8.48 -13.82 4.57
CA THR A 159 9.66 -13.03 4.25
C THR A 159 9.79 -11.76 5.06
N LYS A 160 8.77 -11.41 5.86
CA LYS A 160 8.68 -10.14 6.60
C LYS A 160 8.86 -8.91 5.70
N GLN A 161 8.42 -9.03 4.46
CA GLN A 161 8.41 -7.94 3.49
C GLN A 161 7.01 -7.32 3.41
N MET A 162 6.99 -6.03 3.11
CA MET A 162 5.77 -5.26 2.94
C MET A 162 5.90 -4.41 1.67
N GLN A 163 4.82 -4.40 0.89
CA GLN A 163 4.63 -3.43 -0.17
C GLN A 163 3.49 -2.50 0.22
N ILE A 164 3.77 -1.20 0.30
CA ILE A 164 2.76 -0.16 0.51
C ILE A 164 2.52 0.56 -0.81
N ILE A 165 1.25 0.82 -1.10
CA ILE A 165 0.79 1.74 -2.12
C ILE A 165 0.10 2.90 -1.42
N GLN A 166 0.69 4.09 -1.55
CA GLN A 166 0.17 5.37 -1.06
C GLN A 166 -0.45 6.13 -2.22
N SER A 167 -1.77 6.34 -2.17
CA SER A 167 -2.50 7.12 -3.18
C SER A 167 -2.94 8.45 -2.57
N TYR A 168 -2.36 9.56 -3.03
CA TYR A 168 -2.70 10.89 -2.52
C TYR A 168 -4.01 11.40 -3.11
N LYS A 169 -4.82 12.05 -2.27
CA LYS A 169 -6.05 12.72 -2.69
C LYS A 169 -5.72 14.08 -3.29
N TYR A 170 -6.03 14.28 -4.56
CA TYR A 170 -5.84 15.54 -5.26
C TYR A 170 -6.45 16.73 -4.50
N GLY A 171 -5.74 17.85 -4.46
CA GLY A 171 -6.20 19.09 -3.83
C GLY A 171 -6.13 19.12 -2.31
N THR A 172 -5.33 18.25 -1.69
CA THR A 172 -5.09 18.23 -0.23
C THR A 172 -3.62 18.50 0.08
N GLY A 173 -3.31 19.00 1.28
CA GLY A 173 -1.93 19.30 1.68
C GLY A 173 -1.29 20.40 0.83
N ASN A 174 -0.05 20.18 0.36
CA ASN A 174 0.68 21.16 -0.44
C ASN A 174 0.34 20.99 -1.94
N PRO A 175 -0.33 21.97 -2.58
CA PRO A 175 -0.71 21.87 -3.99
C PRO A 175 0.48 21.79 -4.96
N GLN A 176 1.66 22.25 -4.55
CA GLN A 176 2.89 22.16 -5.36
C GLN A 176 3.52 20.76 -5.32
N LEU A 177 3.11 19.91 -4.37
CA LEU A 177 3.61 18.55 -4.20
C LEU A 177 2.55 17.51 -4.55
N ASN A 178 1.28 17.80 -4.28
CA ASN A 178 0.18 16.85 -4.40
C ASN A 178 -0.63 17.02 -5.69
N PHE A 179 -0.16 16.34 -6.72
CA PHE A 179 -0.88 16.18 -7.99
C PHE A 179 -1.78 14.93 -8.03
N GLY A 180 -2.16 14.37 -6.87
CA GLY A 180 -2.94 13.12 -6.79
C GLY A 180 -2.15 11.89 -7.25
N HIS A 181 -0.83 11.92 -7.08
CA HIS A 181 0.06 10.86 -7.54
C HIS A 181 0.05 9.66 -6.58
N GLN A 182 0.66 8.57 -7.06
CA GLN A 182 0.82 7.34 -6.30
C GLN A 182 2.30 7.07 -6.01
N CYS A 183 2.57 6.67 -4.78
CA CYS A 183 3.86 6.17 -4.33
C CYS A 183 3.76 4.68 -4.02
N VAL A 184 4.80 3.91 -4.35
CA VAL A 184 4.91 2.50 -3.99
C VAL A 184 6.16 2.32 -3.17
N SER A 185 6.05 1.82 -1.95
CA SER A 185 7.18 1.53 -1.08
C SER A 185 7.37 0.03 -0.94
N GLN A 186 8.61 -0.45 -1.14
CA GLN A 186 9.00 -1.83 -0.90
C GLN A 186 9.93 -1.88 0.30
N MET A 187 9.54 -2.62 1.34
CA MET A 187 10.21 -2.55 2.64
C MET A 187 10.41 -3.93 3.25
N THR A 188 11.41 -4.03 4.12
CA THR A 188 11.71 -5.22 4.91
C THR A 188 11.69 -4.88 6.39
N TRP A 189 11.24 -5.81 7.22
CA TRP A 189 11.27 -5.66 8.67
C TRP A 189 12.70 -5.65 9.20
N ASN A 190 13.06 -4.61 9.94
CA ASN A 190 14.28 -4.53 10.73
C ASN A 190 13.96 -4.89 12.19
N PRO A 191 14.31 -6.10 12.67
CA PRO A 191 13.97 -6.53 14.02
C PRO A 191 14.73 -5.78 15.12
N ALA A 192 15.93 -5.25 14.83
CA ALA A 192 16.73 -4.52 15.81
C ALA A 192 16.12 -3.15 16.12
N ARG A 193 15.61 -2.47 15.10
CA ARG A 193 14.97 -1.15 15.22
C ARG A 193 13.45 -1.23 15.42
N ARG A 194 12.86 -2.39 15.17
CA ARG A 194 11.40 -2.61 15.14
C ARG A 194 10.69 -1.67 14.17
N VAL A 195 11.26 -1.51 12.97
CA VAL A 195 10.71 -0.68 11.88
C VAL A 195 10.71 -1.47 10.59
N PHE A 196 9.76 -1.19 9.70
CA PHE A 196 9.93 -1.51 8.29
C PHE A 196 10.73 -0.39 7.65
N GLU A 197 11.75 -0.74 6.89
CA GLU A 197 12.58 0.22 6.15
C GLU A 197 12.75 -0.25 4.70
N GLY A 198 12.83 0.71 3.79
CA GLY A 198 12.94 0.41 2.37
C GLY A 198 12.98 1.63 1.46
N ILE A 199 12.70 1.39 0.18
CA ILE A 199 12.73 2.41 -0.86
C ILE A 199 11.30 2.77 -1.22
N MET A 200 11.02 4.07 -1.27
CA MET A 200 9.82 4.62 -1.88
C MET A 200 10.09 4.89 -3.35
N PHE A 201 9.16 4.50 -4.20
CA PHE A 201 9.14 4.81 -5.62
C PHE A 201 7.98 5.75 -5.92
N VAL A 202 8.22 6.77 -6.72
CA VAL A 202 7.21 7.75 -7.13
C VAL A 202 6.89 7.53 -8.61
N SER A 203 5.61 7.54 -8.96
CA SER A 203 5.18 7.49 -10.35
C SER A 203 5.26 8.87 -11.00
N ASN A 204 5.89 8.96 -12.17
CA ASN A 204 5.81 10.14 -13.05
C ASN A 204 4.83 9.93 -14.22
N GLY A 205 3.88 9.00 -14.09
CA GLY A 205 2.89 8.65 -15.11
C GLY A 205 3.33 7.51 -16.05
N TRP A 206 4.63 7.39 -16.34
CA TRP A 206 5.15 6.38 -17.26
C TRP A 206 6.03 5.35 -16.57
N THR A 207 6.76 5.79 -15.55
CA THR A 207 7.79 4.99 -14.87
C THR A 207 7.75 5.23 -13.37
N MET A 208 8.23 4.24 -12.62
CA MET A 208 8.47 4.36 -11.18
C MET A 208 9.94 4.71 -10.99
N ILE A 209 10.21 5.85 -10.38
CA ILE A 209 11.57 6.29 -10.06
C ILE A 209 11.79 6.20 -8.54
N PRO A 210 12.99 5.83 -8.07
CA PRO A 210 13.31 5.90 -6.64
C PRO A 210 13.13 7.33 -6.13
N GLY A 211 12.21 7.51 -5.16
CA GLY A 211 11.91 8.80 -4.52
C GLY A 211 12.68 9.04 -3.23
N GLY A 212 13.21 7.97 -2.61
CA GLY A 212 13.98 8.08 -1.37
C GLY A 212 13.79 6.89 -0.42
N LEU A 213 14.19 7.09 0.84
CA LEU A 213 14.00 6.08 1.89
C LEU A 213 12.64 6.25 2.54
N PHE A 214 12.05 5.15 2.98
CA PHE A 214 10.78 5.13 3.71
C PHE A 214 10.89 4.20 4.91
N GLU A 215 10.42 4.69 6.05
CA GLU A 215 10.35 3.93 7.29
C GLU A 215 8.93 3.99 7.86
N ILE A 216 8.46 2.88 8.42
CA ILE A 216 7.18 2.84 9.15
C ILE A 216 7.29 1.94 10.39
N SER A 217 6.73 2.40 11.50
CA SER A 217 6.81 1.75 12.81
C SER A 217 5.47 1.80 13.53
N PHE A 218 5.17 0.78 14.35
CA PHE A 218 3.91 0.73 15.08
C PHE A 218 3.92 1.68 16.28
N VAL A 219 2.86 2.49 16.43
CA VAL A 219 2.69 3.37 17.59
C VAL A 219 1.94 2.61 18.67
N LYS A 220 2.64 2.26 19.75
CA LYS A 220 2.01 1.60 20.90
C LYS A 220 1.02 2.56 21.57
N SER A 221 -0.26 2.19 21.60
CA SER A 221 -1.26 2.86 22.43
C SER A 221 -0.86 2.70 23.91
N HIS A 222 -0.73 3.83 24.61
CA HIS A 222 -0.52 3.88 26.05
C HIS A 222 -1.83 3.67 26.82
#